data_AF-A0A7C3G500-F1
#
_entry.id   AF-A0A7C3G500-F1
#
_cell.length_a   1.000
_cell.length_b   1.000
_cell.length_c   1.000
_cell.angle_alpha   90.00
_cell.angle_beta   90.00
_cell.angle_gamma   90.00
#
_symmetry.space_group_name_H-M   'P 1'
#
loop_
_entity.id
_entity.type
_entity.pdbx_description
1 polymer ?
#
loop_
_entity_poly.entity_id
_entity_poly.type
_entity_poly.pdbx_seq_one_letter_code
_entity_poly.pdbx_strand_id
1 'polypeptide(L)'
;MKCQRCNASFECKMDDIANCQCSTVRVSEATHVFLKQTNYGCLCKKCLAQINELVEKTKLHSFPTQPSQLVEGLHYYIEDGLFVFTEFYHMLRGHCCENDCRHCAFQ
;
A
#
# COMPACT_ATOMS: atom_id res chain seq x y z
N MET A 1 6.75 14.70 12.42
CA MET A 1 7.22 14.00 11.20
C MET A 1 6.08 13.91 10.21
N LYS A 2 6.35 13.75 8.89
CA LYS A 2 5.29 13.62 7.87
C LYS A 2 5.24 12.20 7.34
N CYS A 3 4.03 11.68 7.12
CA CYS A 3 3.81 10.39 6.48
C CYS A 3 4.17 10.50 4.99
N GLN A 4 5.05 9.64 4.47
CA GLN A 4 5.41 9.68 3.05
C GLN A 4 4.25 9.31 2.12
N ARG A 5 3.28 8.51 2.58
CA ARG A 5 2.13 8.08 1.78
C ARG A 5 0.98 9.10 1.72
N CYS A 6 0.68 9.78 2.83
CA CYS A 6 -0.47 10.71 2.89
C CYS A 6 -0.12 12.14 3.27
N ASN A 7 1.16 12.45 3.47
CA ASN A 7 1.69 13.75 3.89
C ASN A 7 1.16 14.30 5.23
N ALA A 8 0.32 13.53 5.94
CA ALA A 8 -0.19 13.91 7.25
C ALA A 8 0.94 14.00 8.27
N SER A 9 0.87 15.00 9.15
CA SER A 9 1.79 15.13 10.27
C SER A 9 1.44 14.13 11.36
N PHE A 10 2.45 13.44 11.90
CA PHE A 10 2.31 12.55 13.04
C PHE A 10 3.53 12.66 13.96
N GLU A 11 3.32 12.30 15.22
CA GLU A 11 4.37 12.31 16.25
C GLU A 11 5.06 10.95 16.32
N CYS A 12 6.37 10.95 16.10
CA CYS A 12 7.24 9.83 16.44
C CYS A 12 7.98 10.23 17.72
N LYS A 13 7.70 9.53 18.82
CA LYS A 13 8.37 9.74 20.10
C LYS A 13 9.40 8.64 20.27
N MET A 14 10.55 8.76 19.60
CA MET A 14 11.61 7.74 19.67
C MET A 14 12.12 7.52 21.10
N ASP A 15 12.10 8.56 21.93
CA ASP A 15 12.50 8.51 23.35
C ASP A 15 11.40 7.93 24.26
N ASP A 16 10.20 7.70 23.73
CA ASP A 16 9.04 7.20 24.46
C ASP A 16 8.21 6.29 23.53
N ILE A 17 8.78 5.11 23.24
CA ILE A 17 8.21 4.09 22.34
C ILE A 17 6.80 3.67 22.80
N ALA A 18 6.53 3.69 24.11
CA ALA A 18 5.22 3.39 24.69
C ALA A 18 4.14 4.39 24.25
N ASN A 19 4.51 5.64 24.00
CA ASN A 19 3.63 6.70 23.50
C ASN A 19 3.84 7.01 22.01
N CYS A 20 4.64 6.21 21.27
CA CYS A 20 4.73 6.35 19.83
C CYS A 20 3.42 5.92 19.18
N GLN A 21 2.85 6.75 18.30
CA GLN A 21 1.66 6.35 17.53
C GLN A 21 1.92 5.10 16.66
N CYS A 22 3.18 4.87 16.30
CA CYS A 22 3.67 3.74 15.53
C CYS A 22 3.59 2.38 16.26
N SER A 23 3.75 2.35 17.59
CA SER A 23 3.79 1.10 18.38
C SER A 23 2.40 0.50 18.63
N THR A 24 1.34 1.28 18.40
CA THR A 24 -0.05 0.84 18.61
C THR A 24 -0.66 0.09 17.43
N VAL A 25 -0.02 0.11 16.26
CA VAL A 25 -0.50 -0.62 15.07
C VAL A 25 0.16 -1.98 15.01
N ARG A 26 -0.66 -3.03 15.01
CA ARG A 26 -0.23 -4.38 14.65
C ARG A 26 -0.38 -4.54 13.14
N VAL A 27 0.72 -4.80 12.45
CA VAL A 27 0.70 -5.24 11.04
C VAL A 27 1.07 -6.73 10.98
N SER A 28 0.63 -7.40 9.92
CA SER A 28 0.93 -8.81 9.69
C SER A 28 2.35 -9.02 9.19
N GLU A 29 2.86 -10.25 9.28
CA GLU A 29 4.17 -10.61 8.71
C GLU A 29 4.23 -10.34 7.20
N ALA A 30 3.15 -10.66 6.48
CA ALA A 30 3.05 -10.36 5.05
C ALA A 30 3.18 -8.85 4.77
N THR A 31 2.59 -8.02 5.63
CA THR A 31 2.72 -6.55 5.54
C THR A 31 4.14 -6.09 5.86
N HIS A 32 4.80 -6.69 6.85
CA HIS A 32 6.21 -6.41 7.13
C HIS A 32 7.12 -6.75 5.94
N VAL A 33 6.89 -7.90 5.30
CA VAL A 33 7.63 -8.30 4.08
C VAL A 33 7.37 -7.31 2.94
N PHE A 34 6.10 -6.94 2.72
CA PHE A 34 5.73 -5.96 1.71
C PHE A 34 6.42 -4.60 1.95
N LEU A 35 6.37 -4.05 3.16
CA LEU A 35 6.99 -2.77 3.49
C LEU A 35 8.51 -2.77 3.25
N LYS A 36 9.20 -3.89 3.49
CA LYS A 36 10.64 -4.03 3.19
C LYS A 36 10.96 -3.98 1.69
N GLN A 37 9.98 -4.23 0.83
CA GLN A 37 10.12 -4.16 -0.63
C GLN A 37 9.75 -2.77 -1.19
N THR A 38 9.29 -1.85 -0.34
CA THR A 38 8.90 -0.49 -0.72
C THR A 38 9.98 0.53 -0.35
N ASN A 39 9.92 1.71 -0.98
CA ASN A 39 10.76 2.84 -0.61
C ASN A 39 10.17 3.70 0.52
N TYR A 40 9.12 3.23 1.20
CA TYR A 40 8.51 3.96 2.31
C TYR A 40 9.46 4.02 3.51
N GLY A 41 9.81 5.24 3.91
CA GLY A 41 10.37 5.58 5.20
C GLY A 41 9.28 5.64 6.26
N CYS A 42 8.87 6.85 6.64
CA CYS A 42 7.97 7.05 7.77
C CYS A 42 6.49 7.03 7.37
N LEU A 43 5.72 6.10 7.95
CA LEU A 43 4.27 5.95 7.72
C LEU A 43 3.47 6.17 9.00
N CYS A 44 2.32 6.86 8.89
CA CYS A 44 1.42 7.04 10.02
C CYS A 44 0.59 5.78 10.29
N LYS A 45 0.03 5.69 11.50
CA LYS A 45 -0.86 4.59 11.94
C LYS A 45 -1.98 4.28 10.94
N LYS A 46 -2.64 5.30 10.39
CA LYS A 46 -3.72 5.14 9.42
C LYS A 46 -3.23 4.47 8.14
N CYS A 47 -2.12 4.93 7.58
CA CYS A 47 -1.55 4.36 6.36
C CYS A 47 -1.06 2.94 6.58
N LEU A 48 -0.43 2.64 7.73
CA LEU A 48 -0.01 1.28 8.07
C LEU A 48 -1.20 0.33 8.19
N ALA A 49 -2.28 0.74 8.85
CA ALA A 49 -3.50 -0.06 8.95
C ALA A 49 -4.14 -0.31 7.58
N GLN A 50 -4.16 0.70 6.71
CA GLN A 50 -4.67 0.57 5.34
C GLN A 50 -3.82 -0.36 4.48
N ILE A 51 -2.49 -0.26 4.54
CA ILE A 51 -1.58 -1.18 3.82
C ILE A 51 -1.80 -2.59 4.33
N ASN A 52 -1.89 -2.77 5.65
CA ASN A 52 -2.15 -4.08 6.24
C ASN A 52 -3.44 -4.69 5.72
N GLU A 53 -4.54 -3.92 5.67
CA GLU A 53 -5.81 -4.39 5.11
C GLU A 53 -5.68 -4.78 3.63
N LEU A 54 -4.97 -3.98 2.82
CA LEU A 54 -4.76 -4.28 1.40
C LEU A 54 -3.91 -5.54 1.20
N VAL A 55 -2.82 -5.70 1.96
CA VAL A 55 -1.95 -6.88 1.91
C VAL A 55 -2.69 -8.14 2.39
N GLU A 56 -3.54 -8.04 3.40
CA GLU A 56 -4.38 -9.18 3.77
C GLU A 56 -5.40 -9.52 2.68
N LYS A 57 -5.96 -8.52 2.00
CA LYS A 57 -6.84 -8.76 0.84
C LYS A 57 -6.10 -9.45 -0.31
N THR A 58 -4.82 -9.15 -0.57
CA THR A 58 -4.10 -9.85 -1.66
C THR A 58 -3.98 -11.36 -1.45
N LYS A 59 -4.10 -11.87 -0.21
CA LYS A 59 -4.14 -13.32 0.05
C LYS A 59 -5.42 -13.99 -0.45
N LEU A 60 -6.51 -13.23 -0.54
CA LEU A 60 -7.83 -13.69 -0.97
C LEU A 60 -8.06 -13.53 -2.47
N HIS A 61 -7.16 -12.82 -3.16
CA HIS A 61 -7.30 -12.48 -4.58
C HIS A 61 -6.07 -12.95 -5.36
N SER A 62 -6.29 -13.64 -6.47
CA SER A 62 -5.21 -13.98 -7.41
C SER A 62 -4.93 -12.83 -8.36
N PHE A 63 -3.67 -12.68 -8.79
CA PHE A 63 -3.33 -11.73 -9.86
C PHE A 63 -4.11 -12.06 -11.15
N PRO A 64 -4.85 -11.11 -11.74
CA PRO A 64 -5.61 -11.33 -12.96
C PRO A 64 -4.65 -11.45 -14.16
N THR A 65 -4.57 -12.64 -14.77
CA THR A 65 -3.72 -12.91 -15.93
C THR A 65 -4.45 -12.70 -17.26
N GLN A 66 -5.78 -12.59 -17.22
CA GLN A 66 -6.63 -12.38 -18.40
C GLN A 66 -7.55 -11.16 -18.22
N PRO A 67 -7.90 -10.45 -19.31
CA PRO A 67 -8.79 -9.29 -19.24
C PRO A 67 -10.16 -9.58 -18.61
N SER A 68 -10.69 -10.79 -18.77
CA SER A 68 -11.97 -11.22 -18.18
C SER A 68 -11.95 -11.28 -16.65
N GLN A 69 -10.77 -11.29 -16.03
CA GLN A 69 -10.59 -11.28 -14.58
C GLN A 69 -10.41 -9.87 -14.01
N LEU A 70 -10.29 -8.86 -14.87
CA LEU A 70 -10.19 -7.46 -14.44
C LEU A 70 -11.56 -6.95 -13.99
N VAL A 71 -11.62 -6.43 -12.77
CA VAL A 71 -12.83 -5.90 -12.16
C VAL A 71 -12.65 -4.41 -11.99
N GLU A 72 -13.53 -3.62 -12.59
CA GLU A 72 -13.55 -2.16 -12.43
C GLU A 72 -13.85 -1.79 -10.96
N GLY A 73 -13.20 -0.74 -10.46
CA GLY A 73 -13.22 -0.33 -9.05
C GLY A 73 -12.25 -1.11 -8.16
N LEU A 74 -11.89 -2.35 -8.53
CA LEU A 74 -10.92 -3.16 -7.77
C LEU A 74 -9.54 -3.14 -8.41
N HIS A 75 -9.44 -3.52 -9.68
CA HIS A 75 -8.17 -3.63 -10.42
C HIS A 75 -7.87 -2.35 -11.21
N TYR A 76 -8.89 -1.67 -11.72
CA TYR A 76 -8.74 -0.44 -12.49
C TYR A 76 -9.97 0.44 -12.40
N TYR A 77 -9.88 1.68 -12.87
CA TYR A 77 -11.01 2.54 -13.20
C TYR A 77 -10.75 3.26 -14.54
N ILE A 78 -11.78 3.82 -15.15
CA ILE A 78 -11.65 4.59 -16.39
C ILE A 78 -11.58 6.09 -16.06
N GLU A 79 -10.54 6.75 -16.53
CA GLU A 79 -10.34 8.21 -16.44
C GLU A 79 -10.00 8.71 -17.85
N ASP A 80 -10.77 9.68 -18.37
CA ASP A 80 -10.59 10.22 -19.73
C ASP A 80 -10.54 9.17 -20.85
N GLY A 81 -11.27 8.06 -20.69
CA GLY A 81 -11.30 6.96 -21.65
C GLY A 81 -10.08 6.03 -21.59
N LEU A 82 -9.16 6.25 -20.64
CA LEU A 82 -7.98 5.42 -20.40
C LEU A 82 -8.18 4.53 -19.17
N PHE A 83 -7.61 3.32 -19.22
CA PHE A 83 -7.57 2.41 -18.08
C PHE A 83 -6.52 2.87 -17.09
N VAL A 84 -6.93 3.12 -15.84
CA VAL A 84 -6.04 3.48 -14.74
C VAL A 84 -6.05 2.37 -13.70
N PHE A 85 -4.94 1.63 -13.58
CA PHE A 85 -4.81 0.55 -12.61
C PHE A 85 -4.70 1.07 -11.18
N THR A 86 -5.34 0.38 -10.24
CA THR A 86 -5.36 0.75 -8.83
C THR A 86 -4.08 0.32 -8.10
N GLU A 87 -3.86 0.88 -6.90
CA GLU A 87 -2.81 0.43 -5.99
C GLU A 87 -2.93 -1.07 -5.69
N PHE A 88 -4.15 -1.58 -5.53
CA PHE A 88 -4.40 -2.99 -5.25
C PHE A 88 -3.97 -3.90 -6.40
N TYR A 89 -4.20 -3.51 -7.65
CA TYR A 89 -3.69 -4.24 -8.81
C TYR A 89 -2.16 -4.32 -8.80
N HIS A 90 -1.49 -3.20 -8.50
CA HIS A 90 -0.03 -3.18 -8.40
C HIS A 90 0.48 -4.00 -7.20
N MET A 91 -0.24 -4.05 -6.08
CA MET A 91 0.09 -4.97 -4.98
C MET A 91 -0.04 -6.44 -5.39
N LEU A 92 -1.11 -6.82 -6.12
CA LEU A 92 -1.29 -8.18 -6.64
C LEU A 92 -0.17 -8.58 -7.64
N ARG A 93 0.37 -7.62 -8.40
CA ARG A 93 1.52 -7.85 -9.29
C ARG A 93 2.79 -8.26 -8.53
N GLY A 94 2.93 -7.80 -7.29
CA GLY A 94 3.99 -8.24 -6.37
C GLY A 94 5.38 -7.63 -6.59
N HIS A 95 5.57 -6.73 -7.56
CA HIS A 95 6.85 -6.03 -7.78
C HIS A 95 6.67 -4.65 -8.44
N CYS A 96 7.61 -3.74 -8.19
CA CYS A 96 7.75 -2.49 -8.92
C CYS A 96 8.23 -2.76 -10.35
N CYS A 97 7.70 -2.02 -11.32
CA CYS A 97 8.05 -2.18 -12.74
C CYS A 97 8.84 -1.03 -13.33
N GLU A 98 9.26 -0.06 -12.51
CA GLU A 98 10.12 1.06 -12.91
C GLU A 98 9.55 2.00 -13.99
N ASN A 99 8.23 1.92 -14.25
CA ASN A 99 7.53 2.77 -15.22
C ASN A 99 6.79 3.95 -14.56
N ASP A 100 7.24 4.39 -13.37
CA ASP A 100 6.69 5.54 -12.63
C ASP A 100 5.14 5.54 -12.57
N CYS A 101 4.56 4.39 -12.21
CA CYS A 101 3.11 4.22 -12.24
C CYS A 101 2.43 5.09 -11.18
N ARG A 102 1.39 5.82 -11.57
CA ARG A 102 0.60 6.72 -10.69
C ARG A 102 0.17 6.08 -9.36
N HIS A 103 -0.19 4.80 -9.37
CA HIS A 103 -0.65 4.04 -8.20
C HIS A 103 0.32 2.94 -7.79
N CYS A 104 1.63 3.13 -8.04
CA CYS A 104 2.65 2.16 -7.65
C CYS A 104 2.64 1.93 -6.14
N ALA A 105 2.38 0.71 -5.69
CA ALA A 105 2.34 0.37 -4.28
C ALA A 105 3.75 0.29 -3.62
N PHE A 106 4.82 0.34 -4.41
CA PHE A 106 6.20 0.10 -3.96
C PHE A 106 7.08 1.36 -3.89
N GLN A 107 6.58 2.50 -4.37
CA GLN A 107 7.33 3.76 -4.47
C GLN A 107 6.78 4.83 -3.53
#